data_AF-A0A7S3JYG5-F1
#
_entry.id   AF-A0A7S3JYG5-F1
#
_cell.length_a   1.000
_cell.length_b   1.000
_cell.length_c   1.000
_cell.angle_alpha   90.00
_cell.angle_beta   90.00
_cell.angle_gamma   90.00
#
_symmetry.space_group_name_H-M   'P 1'
#
loop_
_entity.id
_entity.type
_entity.pdbx_description
1 polymer ?
#
loop_
_entity_poly.entity_id
_entity_poly.type
_entity_poly.pdbx_seq_one_letter_code
_entity_poly.pdbx_strand_id
1 'polypeptide(L)'
;MNTEVSPKEIDLSTCELSSSSIKGVLDFVHGAHDTDPPRVALMQDYSALCSTLHAADYCGAEACKLWIQNIIIKEHIANLDPNELRRLTENARACHADPLYEAASEELAKRAPVDV
;
A
#
# COMPACT_ATOMS: atom_id res chain seq x y z
N MET A 1 0.25 31.83 20.01
CA MET A 1 -0.73 31.59 18.92
C MET A 1 -1.04 30.10 18.94
N ASN A 2 -2.22 29.71 19.40
CA ASN A 2 -2.66 28.31 19.40
C ASN A 2 -3.30 28.05 18.04
N THR A 3 -2.64 27.29 17.18
CA THR A 3 -3.22 26.79 15.94
C THR A 3 -4.19 25.66 16.31
N GLU A 4 -5.48 25.98 16.39
CA GLU A 4 -6.55 24.97 16.36
C GLU A 4 -6.42 24.17 15.07
N VAL A 5 -5.86 22.96 15.17
CA VAL A 5 -5.89 21.99 14.08
C VAL A 5 -7.31 21.42 14.08
N SER A 6 -8.20 22.03 13.29
CA SER A 6 -9.50 21.41 13.00
C SER A 6 -9.25 20.08 12.29
N PRO A 7 -9.89 18.97 12.74
CA PRO A 7 -9.78 17.71 12.03
C PRO A 7 -10.29 17.92 10.61
N LYS A 8 -9.43 17.70 9.63
CA LYS A 8 -9.86 17.70 8.22
C LYS A 8 -10.90 16.58 8.09
N GLU A 9 -12.12 16.93 7.70
CA GLU A 9 -13.10 15.93 7.31
C GLU A 9 -12.55 15.17 6.12
N ILE A 10 -12.29 13.89 6.37
CA ILE A 10 -11.84 12.93 5.39
C ILE A 10 -13.08 12.49 4.62
N ASP A 11 -13.25 13.02 3.41
CA ASP A 11 -14.32 12.58 2.52
C ASP A 11 -13.97 11.21 1.93
N LEU A 12 -14.51 10.15 2.54
CA LEU A 12 -14.35 8.76 2.11
C LEU A 12 -15.22 8.39 0.92
N SER A 13 -16.11 9.27 0.45
CA SER A 13 -17.04 8.96 -0.66
C SER A 13 -16.34 8.85 -2.02
N THR A 14 -15.13 9.41 -2.14
CA THR A 14 -14.31 9.39 -3.37
C THR A 14 -13.18 8.36 -3.32
N CYS A 15 -12.98 7.71 -2.18
CA CYS A 15 -11.98 6.68 -2.01
C CYS A 15 -12.68 5.32 -2.05
N GLU A 16 -12.40 4.50 -3.05
CA GLU A 16 -12.82 3.08 -3.11
C GLU A 16 -12.07 2.22 -2.05
N LEU A 17 -11.81 2.80 -0.89
CA LEU A 17 -11.11 2.17 0.21
C LEU A 17 -12.11 1.45 1.10
N SER A 18 -11.89 0.16 1.31
CA SER A 18 -12.69 -0.59 2.26
C SER A 18 -12.52 0.00 3.68
N SER A 19 -13.61 0.05 4.45
CA SER A 19 -13.58 0.50 5.85
C SER A 19 -12.62 -0.36 6.69
N SER A 20 -12.41 -1.62 6.31
CA SER A 20 -11.41 -2.53 6.89
C SER A 20 -9.96 -2.08 6.65
N SER A 21 -9.62 -1.60 5.45
CA SER A 21 -8.28 -1.09 5.14
C SER A 21 -7.98 0.17 5.95
N ILE A 22 -8.94 1.09 6.04
CA ILE A 22 -8.79 2.32 6.84
C ILE A 22 -8.63 1.98 8.32
N LYS A 23 -9.47 1.07 8.84
CA LYS A 23 -9.35 0.59 10.21
C LYS A 23 -7.98 -0.05 10.47
N GLY A 24 -7.48 -0.89 9.55
CA GLY A 24 -6.15 -1.49 9.66
C GLY A 24 -5.02 -0.46 9.74
N VAL A 25 -5.10 0.62 8.95
CA VAL A 25 -4.15 1.73 9.03
C VAL A 25 -4.25 2.45 10.38
N LEU A 26 -5.46 2.72 10.87
CA LEU A 26 -5.66 3.37 12.16
C LEU A 26 -5.18 2.49 13.33
N ASP A 27 -5.43 1.19 13.28
CA ASP A 27 -4.95 0.22 14.28
C ASP A 27 -3.41 0.19 14.28
N PHE A 28 -2.77 0.24 13.11
CA PHE A 28 -1.32 0.35 12.99
C PHE A 28 -0.78 1.65 13.58
N VAL A 29 -1.39 2.80 13.26
CA VAL A 29 -0.94 4.12 13.75
C VAL A 29 -1.10 4.25 15.27
N HIS A 30 -2.16 3.69 15.85
CA HIS A 30 -2.39 3.71 17.30
C HIS A 30 -1.59 2.65 18.07
N GLY A 31 -0.69 1.92 17.40
CA GLY A 31 0.20 0.97 18.06
C GLY A 31 -0.48 -0.31 18.53
N ALA A 32 -1.59 -0.72 17.91
CA ALA A 32 -2.22 -2.03 18.15
C ALA A 32 -1.40 -3.18 17.50
N HIS A 33 -0.08 -3.16 17.68
CA HIS A 33 0.86 -4.17 17.21
C HIS A 33 0.68 -5.53 17.91
N ASP A 34 -0.07 -5.58 19.02
CA ASP A 34 -0.28 -6.78 19.84
C ASP A 34 -1.28 -7.80 19.26
N THR A 35 -1.81 -7.52 18.07
CA THR A 35 -2.51 -8.53 17.31
C THR A 35 -1.82 -8.71 15.98
N ASP A 36 -1.03 -9.78 15.84
CA ASP A 36 -0.59 -10.33 14.55
C ASP A 36 -1.73 -10.65 13.54
N PRO A 37 -3.02 -10.86 13.90
CA PRO A 37 -4.05 -11.22 12.91
C PRO A 37 -4.32 -10.25 11.75
N PRO A 38 -4.32 -8.90 11.88
CA PRO A 38 -4.49 -7.99 10.75
C PRO A 38 -3.32 -8.09 9.78
N ARG A 39 -2.09 -8.26 10.30
CA ARG A 39 -0.89 -8.49 9.49
C ARG A 39 -1.02 -9.79 8.69
N VAL A 40 -1.37 -10.90 9.32
CA VAL A 40 -1.52 -12.20 8.63
C VAL A 40 -2.67 -12.17 7.62
N ALA A 41 -3.81 -11.57 7.96
CA ALA A 41 -4.96 -11.45 7.07
C ALA A 41 -4.67 -10.54 5.86
N LEU A 42 -3.94 -9.43 6.07
CA LEU A 42 -3.48 -8.55 4.99
C LEU A 42 -2.42 -9.23 4.13
N MET A 43 -1.48 -9.96 4.72
CA MET A 43 -0.41 -10.66 3.99
C MET A 43 -0.91 -11.77 3.06
N GLN A 44 -2.10 -12.34 3.30
CA GLN A 44 -2.66 -13.38 2.43
C GLN A 44 -3.40 -12.83 1.20
N ASP A 45 -3.79 -11.55 1.20
CA ASP A 45 -4.57 -10.95 0.13
C ASP A 45 -3.85 -9.73 -0.46
N TYR A 46 -3.25 -9.95 -1.63
CA TYR A 46 -2.57 -8.92 -2.40
C TYR A 46 -3.48 -7.71 -2.74
N SER A 47 -4.78 -7.94 -2.95
CA SER A 47 -5.74 -6.86 -3.19
C SER A 47 -5.99 -6.01 -1.93
N ALA A 48 -5.97 -6.65 -0.75
CA ALA A 48 -6.08 -5.98 0.53
C ALA A 48 -4.82 -5.17 0.85
N LEU A 49 -3.62 -5.66 0.50
CA LEU A 49 -2.37 -4.89 0.63
C LEU A 49 -2.39 -3.63 -0.24
N CYS A 50 -2.83 -3.73 -1.49
CA CYS A 50 -2.98 -2.57 -2.37
C CYS A 50 -4.01 -1.59 -1.78
N SER A 51 -5.19 -2.06 -1.36
CA SER A 51 -6.21 -1.20 -0.74
C SER A 51 -5.69 -0.50 0.53
N THR A 52 -4.87 -1.19 1.31
CA THR A 52 -4.29 -0.63 2.55
C THR A 52 -3.16 0.34 2.25
N LEU A 53 -2.39 0.14 1.17
CA LEU A 53 -1.40 1.11 0.70
C LEU A 53 -2.06 2.44 0.33
N HIS A 54 -3.16 2.38 -0.43
CA HIS A 54 -3.95 3.57 -0.78
C HIS A 54 -4.52 4.24 0.48
N ALA A 55 -4.99 3.46 1.45
CA ALA A 55 -5.48 4.01 2.72
C ALA A 55 -4.35 4.65 3.56
N ALA A 56 -3.16 4.07 3.56
CA ALA A 56 -2.02 4.61 4.27
C ALA A 56 -1.55 5.93 3.64
N ASP A 57 -1.52 6.02 2.31
CA ASP A 57 -1.18 7.26 1.59
C ASP A 57 -2.24 8.34 1.86
N TYR A 58 -3.53 7.99 1.74
CA TYR A 58 -4.63 8.91 2.00
C TYR A 58 -4.59 9.48 3.43
N CYS A 59 -4.32 8.63 4.43
CA CYS A 59 -4.23 9.04 5.83
C CYS A 59 -2.90 9.73 6.21
N GLY A 60 -1.93 9.82 5.28
CA GLY A 60 -0.58 10.32 5.58
C GLY A 60 0.20 9.44 6.57
N ALA A 61 -0.13 8.15 6.65
CA ALA A 61 0.48 7.19 7.57
C ALA A 61 1.78 6.61 6.97
N GLU A 62 2.82 7.44 6.85
CA GLU A 62 4.06 7.11 6.15
C GLU A 62 4.75 5.82 6.65
N ALA A 63 4.77 5.59 7.97
CA ALA A 63 5.33 4.36 8.53
C ALA A 63 4.55 3.10 8.11
N CYS A 64 3.22 3.20 8.04
CA CYS A 64 2.35 2.12 7.56
C CYS A 64 2.56 1.90 6.06
N LYS A 65 2.62 2.99 5.28
CA LYS A 65 2.90 2.96 3.84
C LYS A 65 4.20 2.25 3.54
N LEU A 66 5.28 2.59 4.24
CA LEU A 66 6.59 1.96 4.08
C LEU A 66 6.59 0.48 4.49
N TRP A 67 5.86 0.14 5.55
CA TRP A 67 5.74 -1.25 6.00
C TRP A 67 5.02 -2.13 4.97
N ILE A 68 3.90 -1.65 4.40
CA ILE A 68 3.14 -2.36 3.35
C ILE A 68 4.00 -2.52 2.09
N GLN A 69 4.69 -1.47 1.66
CA GLN A 69 5.62 -1.53 0.52
C GLN A 69 6.66 -2.63 0.71
N ASN A 70 7.28 -2.71 1.90
CA ASN A 70 8.28 -3.74 2.19
C ASN A 70 7.72 -5.16 2.10
N ILE A 71 6.48 -5.39 2.52
CA ILE A 71 5.83 -6.71 2.40
C ILE A 71 5.63 -7.05 0.93
N ILE A 72 5.05 -6.15 0.14
CA ILE A 72 4.80 -6.39 -1.27
C ILE A 72 6.11 -6.68 -2.02
N ILE A 73 7.15 -5.87 -1.77
CA ILE A 73 8.47 -6.02 -2.39
C ILE A 73 9.11 -7.36 -2.01
N LYS A 74 9.09 -7.74 -0.74
CA LYS A 74 9.85 -8.93 -0.27
C LYS A 74 9.11 -10.24 -0.50
N GLU A 75 7.78 -10.23 -0.48
CA GLU A 75 6.99 -11.46 -0.37
C GLU A 75 6.13 -11.72 -1.61
N HIS A 76 5.69 -10.68 -2.34
CA HIS A 76 4.75 -10.85 -3.44
C HIS A 76 5.35 -10.57 -4.82
N ILE A 77 6.23 -9.57 -4.95
CA ILE A 77 6.64 -9.03 -6.25
C ILE A 77 7.19 -10.08 -7.23
N ALA A 78 7.94 -11.06 -6.70
CA ALA A 78 8.53 -12.13 -7.50
C ALA A 78 7.50 -13.14 -8.04
N ASN A 79 6.32 -13.23 -7.44
CA ASN A 79 5.27 -14.18 -7.83
C ASN A 79 4.21 -13.56 -8.74
N LEU A 80 4.19 -12.23 -8.89
CA LEU A 80 3.22 -11.52 -9.72
C LEU A 80 3.48 -11.75 -11.22
N ASP A 81 2.44 -11.89 -12.02
CA ASP A 81 2.57 -11.94 -13.48
C ASP A 81 2.83 -10.54 -14.09
N PRO A 82 3.22 -10.44 -15.37
CA PRO A 82 3.52 -9.14 -15.99
C PRO A 82 2.36 -8.14 -16.02
N ASN A 83 1.10 -8.59 -16.06
CA ASN A 83 -0.06 -7.70 -15.99
C ASN A 83 -0.29 -7.20 -14.57
N GLU A 84 -0.12 -8.07 -13.57
CA GLU A 84 -0.17 -7.70 -12.16
C GLU A 84 0.95 -6.72 -11.79
N LEU A 85 2.18 -6.93 -12.30
CA LEU A 85 3.29 -6.01 -12.12
C LEU A 85 2.99 -4.63 -12.72
N ARG A 86 2.38 -4.54 -13.91
CA ARG A 86 1.95 -3.25 -14.49
C ARG A 86 0.95 -2.53 -13.59
N ARG A 87 -0.07 -3.25 -13.11
CA ARG A 87 -1.07 -2.70 -12.19
C ARG A 87 -0.43 -2.24 -10.88
N LEU A 88 0.55 -2.99 -10.37
CA LEU A 88 1.32 -2.63 -9.19
C LEU A 88 2.09 -1.32 -9.40
N THR A 89 2.76 -1.18 -10.54
CA THR A 89 3.50 0.03 -10.90
C THR A 89 2.58 1.25 -10.97
N GLU A 90 1.38 1.11 -11.57
CA GLU A 90 0.36 2.17 -11.60
C GLU A 90 -0.14 2.54 -10.19
N ASN A 91 -0.44 1.54 -9.36
CA ASN A 91 -0.88 1.76 -7.97
C ASN A 91 0.20 2.41 -7.11
N ALA A 92 1.45 1.96 -7.25
CA ALA A 92 2.59 2.52 -6.52
C ALA A 92 2.80 4.00 -6.89
N ARG A 93 2.65 4.34 -8.17
CA ARG A 93 2.68 5.73 -8.63
C ARG A 93 1.53 6.56 -8.06
N ALA A 94 0.32 6.02 -8.02
CA ALA A 94 -0.84 6.71 -7.47
C ALA A 94 -0.72 6.98 -5.96
N CYS A 95 0.00 6.12 -5.23
CA CYS A 95 0.22 6.21 -3.79
C CYS A 95 1.55 6.85 -3.40
N HIS A 96 2.27 7.50 -4.32
CA HIS A 96 3.58 8.11 -4.05
C HIS A 96 4.55 7.14 -3.36
N ALA A 97 4.54 5.86 -3.78
CA ALA A 97 5.28 4.76 -3.20
C ALA A 97 6.52 4.43 -4.06
N ASP A 98 7.48 5.37 -4.11
CA ASP A 98 8.63 5.29 -5.02
C ASP A 98 9.43 3.98 -4.90
N PRO A 99 9.77 3.46 -3.70
CA PRO A 99 10.48 2.19 -3.57
C PRO A 99 9.74 1.01 -4.21
N LEU A 100 8.41 0.99 -4.09
CA LEU A 100 7.57 -0.06 -4.67
C LEU A 100 7.45 0.09 -6.19
N TYR A 101 7.36 1.33 -6.67
CA TYR A 101 7.34 1.64 -8.09
C TYR A 101 8.63 1.17 -8.78
N GLU A 102 9.80 1.49 -8.20
CA GLU A 102 11.10 1.08 -8.72
C GLU A 102 11.22 -0.44 -8.76
N ALA A 103 10.93 -1.11 -7.65
CA ALA A 103 11.01 -2.57 -7.57
C ALA A 103 10.08 -3.27 -8.58
N ALA A 104 8.85 -2.79 -8.75
CA ALA A 104 7.89 -3.38 -9.69
C ALA A 104 8.32 -3.15 -11.14
N SER A 105 8.87 -1.96 -11.44
CA SER A 105 9.38 -1.62 -12.76
C SER A 105 10.59 -2.47 -13.15
N GLU A 106 11.52 -2.67 -12.22
CA GLU A 106 12.68 -3.55 -12.41
C GLU A 106 12.24 -5.00 -12.67
N GLU A 107 11.31 -5.52 -11.88
CA GLU A 107 10.83 -6.89 -12.03
C GLU A 107 10.06 -7.10 -13.33
N LEU A 108 9.28 -6.09 -13.76
CA LEU A 108 8.62 -6.10 -15.06
C LEU A 108 9.64 -6.07 -16.22
N ALA A 109 10.69 -5.24 -16.11
CA ALA A 109 11.74 -5.12 -17.13
C ALA A 109 12.52 -6.43 -17.32
N LYS A 110 12.77 -7.20 -16.25
CA LYS A 110 13.41 -8.54 -16.34
C LYS A 110 12.58 -9.55 -17.14
N ARG A 111 11.26 -9.36 -17.20
CA ARG A 111 10.30 -10.30 -17.81
C ARG A 111 9.79 -9.83 -19.17
N ALA A 112 10.03 -8.58 -19.53
CA ALA A 112 9.80 -8.11 -20.88
C ALA A 112 10.69 -8.92 -21.83
N PRO A 113 10.16 -9.41 -22.97
CA PRO A 113 11.01 -9.99 -23.98
C PRO A 113 12.06 -8.94 -24.35
N VAL A 114 13.33 -9.27 -24.14
CA VAL A 114 14.43 -8.49 -24.68
C VAL A 114 14.32 -8.66 -26.19
N ASP A 115 13.76 -7.68 -26.89
CA ASP A 115 13.86 -7.58 -28.35
C ASP A 115 15.36 -7.50 -28.67
N VAL A 116 15.92 -8.59 -29.18
CA VAL A 116 17.29 -8.67 -29.75
C VAL A 116 17.18 -8.57 -31.26
#